data_AF-A0A7Z9K5V5-F1
#
_entry.id   AF-A0A7Z9K5V5-F1
#
_cell.length_a   1.000
_cell.length_b   1.000
_cell.length_c   1.000
_cell.angle_alpha   90.00
_cell.angle_beta   90.00
_cell.angle_gamma   90.00
#
_symmetry.space_group_name_H-M   'P 1'
#
loop_
_entity.id
_entity.type
_entity.pdbx_description
1 polymer ?
#
loop_
_entity_poly.entity_id
_entity_poly.type
_entity_poly.pdbx_seq_one_letter_code
_entity_poly.pdbx_strand_id
1 'polypeptide(L)'
;MLVPRKTRVVDGVTEVAVLISSGFGAGWSTWNREVEEALLFHEELVNYVLTHAKDGLCEAQVEAILGTILGEDEYVYAGGIDGLHVQWVVQGEAFVVSEYDGSEGLSLRDRFNWMEA
;
A
#
# COMPACT_ATOMS: atom_id res chain seq x y z
N MET A 1 -9.57 8.27 12.20
CA MET A 1 -9.95 6.85 12.32
C MET A 1 -8.70 6.05 12.68
N LEU A 2 -8.79 5.02 13.50
CA LEU A 2 -7.64 4.15 13.77
C LEU A 2 -7.47 3.19 12.60
N VAL A 3 -6.31 3.16 11.96
CA VAL A 3 -6.03 2.24 10.83
C VAL A 3 -5.35 0.99 11.37
N PRO A 4 -6.05 -0.15 11.50
CA PRO A 4 -5.44 -1.40 11.94
C PRO A 4 -4.41 -1.85 10.90
N ARG A 5 -3.22 -2.22 11.36
CA ARG A 5 -2.07 -2.54 10.49
C ARG A 5 -1.67 -4.00 10.66
N LYS A 6 -1.52 -4.71 9.55
CA LYS A 6 -0.98 -6.08 9.59
C LYS A 6 0.50 -6.06 9.94
N THR A 7 0.90 -6.85 10.93
CA THR A 7 2.29 -7.01 11.34
C THR A 7 2.75 -8.47 11.25
N ARG A 8 4.08 -8.65 11.24
CA ARG A 8 4.73 -9.95 11.43
C ARG A 8 6.02 -9.78 12.25
N VAL A 9 6.51 -10.86 12.83
CA VAL A 9 7.81 -10.90 13.50
C VAL A 9 8.74 -11.82 12.71
N VAL A 10 9.89 -11.29 12.29
CA VAL A 10 10.94 -12.04 11.58
C VAL A 10 12.25 -11.77 12.33
N ASP A 11 12.92 -12.83 12.79
CA ASP A 11 14.19 -12.74 13.54
C ASP A 11 14.16 -11.77 14.74
N GLY A 12 13.01 -11.69 15.42
CA GLY A 12 12.81 -10.80 16.57
C GLY A 12 12.52 -9.34 16.22
N VAL A 13 12.42 -9.00 14.92
CA VAL A 13 12.06 -7.66 14.43
C VAL A 13 10.60 -7.65 14.01
N THR A 14 9.83 -6.68 14.51
CA THR A 14 8.45 -6.44 14.04
C THR A 14 8.47 -5.65 12.74
N GLU A 15 7.76 -6.15 11.73
CA GLU A 15 7.55 -5.48 10.46
C GLU A 15 6.06 -5.17 10.26
N VAL A 16 5.78 -4.10 9.55
CA VAL A 16 4.45 -3.63 9.17
C VAL A 16 4.30 -3.78 7.66
N ALA A 17 3.16 -4.30 7.22
CA ALA A 17 2.83 -4.37 5.81
C ALA A 17 2.48 -2.99 5.24
N VAL A 18 2.99 -2.69 4.06
CA VAL A 18 2.70 -1.47 3.28
C VAL A 18 2.30 -1.89 1.87
N LEU A 19 1.15 -1.42 1.39
CA LEU A 19 0.71 -1.64 0.02
C LEU A 19 1.34 -0.63 -0.92
N ILE A 20 1.86 -1.13 -2.04
CA ILE A 20 2.46 -0.33 -3.11
C ILE A 20 1.97 -0.87 -4.44
N SER A 21 1.66 0.01 -5.39
CA SER A 21 1.36 -0.40 -6.77
C SER A 21 2.51 -0.09 -7.73
N SER A 22 3.13 -1.11 -8.33
CA SER A 22 4.26 -0.93 -9.28
C SER A 22 3.84 -0.89 -10.76
N GLY A 23 2.55 -0.69 -11.05
CA GLY A 23 2.01 -0.59 -12.41
C GLY A 23 1.97 0.85 -12.94
N PHE A 24 1.95 1.03 -14.25
CA PHE A 24 1.81 2.36 -14.86
C PHE A 24 0.34 2.75 -15.09
N GLY A 25 0.08 4.05 -15.15
CA GLY A 25 -1.20 4.65 -15.53
C GLY A 25 -2.05 5.18 -14.37
N ALA A 26 -1.89 4.64 -13.16
CA ALA A 26 -2.58 5.14 -11.97
C ALA A 26 -1.87 4.74 -10.67
N GLY A 27 -1.64 5.73 -9.79
CA GLY A 27 -1.13 5.50 -8.45
C GLY A 27 -2.23 5.02 -7.51
N TRP A 28 -1.90 4.12 -6.59
CA TRP A 28 -2.85 3.59 -5.62
C TRP A 28 -3.08 4.57 -4.47
N SER A 29 -2.09 4.81 -3.62
CA SER A 29 -2.22 5.73 -2.48
C SER A 29 -1.92 7.17 -2.87
N THR A 30 -1.03 7.35 -3.84
CA THR A 30 -0.49 8.66 -4.24
C THR A 30 -1.47 9.53 -5.02
N TRP A 31 -2.51 8.93 -5.61
CA TRP A 31 -3.63 9.61 -6.27
C TRP A 31 -4.88 9.73 -5.38
N ASN A 32 -4.85 9.16 -4.17
CA ASN A 32 -5.94 9.14 -3.20
C ASN A 32 -5.44 9.68 -1.84
N ARG A 33 -4.93 10.91 -1.84
CA ARG A 33 -4.15 11.50 -0.72
C ARG A 33 -4.95 11.66 0.57
N GLU A 34 -6.25 11.86 0.44
CA GLU A 34 -7.19 12.04 1.55
C GLU A 34 -7.33 10.79 2.41
N VAL A 35 -7.16 9.61 1.80
CA VAL A 35 -7.29 8.30 2.44
C VAL A 35 -6.01 7.47 2.37
N GLU A 36 -4.88 8.11 2.03
CA GLU A 36 -3.58 7.48 1.79
C GLU A 36 -3.16 6.52 2.90
N GLU A 37 -3.33 6.90 4.18
CA GLU A 37 -2.97 6.03 5.30
C GLU A 37 -3.76 4.71 5.30
N ALA A 38 -5.06 4.76 5.01
CA ALA A 38 -5.88 3.55 4.96
C ALA A 38 -5.48 2.66 3.78
N LEU A 39 -5.23 3.26 2.61
CA LEU A 39 -4.82 2.54 1.41
C LEU A 39 -3.45 1.88 1.52
N LEU A 40 -2.54 2.48 2.30
CA LEU A 40 -1.21 1.92 2.56
C LEU A 40 -1.24 0.79 3.57
N PHE A 41 -2.08 0.87 4.61
CA PHE A 41 -1.88 0.07 5.82
C PHE A 41 -3.06 -0.79 6.27
N HIS A 42 -4.29 -0.56 5.79
CA HIS A 42 -5.47 -1.21 6.37
C HIS A 42 -5.37 -2.74 6.25
N GLU A 43 -5.45 -3.43 7.40
CA GLU A 43 -5.12 -4.85 7.48
C GLU A 43 -5.97 -5.75 6.58
N GLU A 44 -7.25 -5.40 6.39
CA GLU A 44 -8.18 -6.17 5.55
C GLU A 44 -7.76 -6.14 4.08
N LEU A 45 -7.39 -4.95 3.58
CA LEU A 45 -6.89 -4.77 2.22
C LEU A 45 -5.54 -5.48 2.04
N VAL A 46 -4.64 -5.37 3.02
CA VAL A 46 -3.36 -6.09 3.02
C VAL A 46 -3.60 -7.62 2.96
N ASN A 47 -4.51 -8.15 3.77
CA ASN A 47 -4.84 -9.57 3.80
C ASN A 47 -5.38 -10.06 2.45
N TYR A 48 -6.25 -9.25 1.83
CA TYR A 48 -6.79 -9.54 0.51
C TYR A 48 -5.67 -9.62 -0.53
N VAL A 49 -4.79 -8.62 -0.60
CA VAL A 49 -3.66 -8.60 -1.54
C VAL A 49 -2.71 -9.78 -1.31
N LEU A 50 -2.33 -10.09 -0.05
CA LEU A 50 -1.49 -11.25 0.26
C LEU A 50 -2.08 -12.59 -0.20
N THR A 51 -3.40 -12.70 -0.17
CA THR A 51 -4.12 -13.93 -0.51
C THR A 51 -4.28 -14.09 -2.02
N HIS A 52 -4.59 -12.99 -2.73
CA HIS A 52 -5.09 -13.06 -4.10
C HIS A 52 -4.13 -12.50 -5.16
N ALA A 53 -3.10 -11.74 -4.81
CA ALA A 53 -2.24 -11.06 -5.80
C ALA A 53 -1.61 -12.01 -6.84
N LYS A 54 -1.36 -13.27 -6.48
CA LYS A 54 -0.82 -14.28 -7.42
C LYS A 54 -1.81 -14.72 -8.49
N ASP A 55 -3.10 -14.68 -8.17
CA ASP A 55 -4.19 -15.12 -9.05
C ASP A 55 -4.88 -13.93 -9.75
N GLY A 56 -4.49 -12.71 -9.38
CA GLY A 56 -5.13 -11.46 -9.80
C GLY A 56 -6.09 -10.92 -8.75
N LEU A 57 -6.18 -9.60 -8.65
CA LEU A 57 -7.09 -8.92 -7.73
C LEU A 57 -8.43 -8.64 -8.42
N CYS A 58 -9.52 -8.78 -7.68
CA CYS A 58 -10.87 -8.45 -8.15
C CYS A 58 -11.22 -7.04 -7.70
N GLU A 59 -11.39 -6.12 -8.65
CA GLU A 59 -11.73 -4.72 -8.40
C GLU A 59 -12.98 -4.57 -7.53
N ALA A 60 -14.08 -5.29 -7.84
CA ALA A 60 -15.31 -5.24 -7.06
C ALA A 60 -15.13 -5.70 -5.60
N GLN A 61 -14.18 -6.61 -5.33
CA GLN A 61 -13.88 -7.05 -3.96
C GLN A 61 -13.05 -6.00 -3.22
N VAL A 62 -12.13 -5.32 -3.92
CA VAL A 62 -11.38 -4.19 -3.36
C VAL A 62 -12.34 -3.05 -3.03
N GLU A 63 -13.22 -2.66 -3.94
CA GLU A 63 -14.25 -1.63 -3.70
C GLU A 63 -15.15 -1.96 -2.49
N ALA A 64 -15.57 -3.22 -2.34
CA ALA A 64 -16.36 -3.65 -1.19
C ALA A 64 -15.59 -3.53 0.14
N ILE A 65 -14.29 -3.85 0.15
CA ILE A 65 -13.43 -3.63 1.32
C ILE A 65 -13.32 -2.12 1.59
N LEU A 66 -13.07 -1.30 0.56
CA LEU A 66 -12.98 0.16 0.67
C LEU A 66 -14.25 0.78 1.26
N GLY A 67 -15.43 0.37 0.80
CA GLY A 67 -16.71 0.82 1.36
C GLY A 67 -16.88 0.45 2.84
N THR A 68 -16.33 -0.69 3.26
CA THR A 68 -16.35 -1.10 4.68
C THR A 68 -15.39 -0.26 5.53
N ILE A 69 -14.21 0.06 5.00
CA ILE A 69 -13.13 0.70 5.77
C ILE A 69 -13.22 2.23 5.78
N LEU A 70 -13.77 2.85 4.73
CA LEU A 70 -13.87 4.30 4.56
C LEU A 70 -15.30 4.83 4.61
N GLY A 71 -16.29 3.95 4.39
CA GLY A 71 -17.70 4.31 4.21
C GLY A 71 -18.08 4.35 2.73
N GLU A 72 -19.36 4.09 2.43
CA GLU A 72 -19.86 4.00 1.05
C GLU A 72 -19.87 5.34 0.30
N ASP A 73 -19.81 6.47 1.01
CA ASP A 73 -19.80 7.81 0.43
C ASP A 73 -18.38 8.29 0.04
N GLU A 74 -17.33 7.59 0.48
CA GLU A 74 -15.95 7.95 0.19
C GLU A 74 -15.53 7.40 -1.17
N TYR A 75 -15.24 8.29 -2.13
CA TYR A 75 -14.76 7.87 -3.44
C TYR A 75 -13.25 7.63 -3.42
N VAL A 76 -12.86 6.41 -3.79
CA VAL A 76 -11.45 6.05 -4.01
C VAL A 76 -11.27 5.71 -5.48
N TYR A 77 -10.31 6.35 -6.13
CA TYR A 77 -9.92 5.96 -7.47
C TYR A 77 -9.13 4.65 -7.40
N ALA A 78 -9.77 3.55 -7.80
CA ALA A 78 -9.26 2.19 -7.67
C ALA A 78 -8.23 1.81 -8.77
N GLY A 79 -7.67 2.80 -9.47
CA GLY A 79 -6.58 2.59 -10.41
C GLY A 79 -5.33 2.03 -9.73
N GLY A 80 -4.54 1.24 -10.46
CA GLY A 80 -3.32 0.64 -9.94
C GLY A 80 -3.55 -0.65 -9.12
N ILE A 81 -4.77 -1.15 -8.99
CA ILE A 81 -5.05 -2.44 -8.31
C ILE A 81 -4.19 -3.57 -8.88
N ASP A 82 -4.05 -3.66 -10.20
CA ASP A 82 -3.31 -4.75 -10.84
C ASP A 82 -1.81 -4.78 -10.45
N GLY A 83 -1.26 -3.66 -9.98
CA GLY A 83 0.12 -3.55 -9.52
C GLY A 83 0.32 -3.74 -8.01
N LEU A 84 -0.75 -3.92 -7.24
CA LEU A 84 -0.69 -3.97 -5.79
C LEU A 84 0.09 -5.18 -5.28
N HIS A 85 1.04 -4.89 -4.39
CA HIS A 85 1.80 -5.89 -3.65
C HIS A 85 2.16 -5.36 -2.26
N VAL A 86 2.50 -6.28 -1.36
CA VAL A 86 2.93 -5.92 0.00
C VAL A 86 4.43 -5.81 0.08
N GLN A 87 4.91 -4.67 0.59
CA GLN A 87 6.26 -4.50 1.10
C GLN A 87 6.24 -4.50 2.62
N TRP A 88 7.19 -5.20 3.23
CA TRP A 88 7.32 -5.26 4.68
C TRP A 88 8.39 -4.27 5.14
N VAL A 89 8.01 -3.37 6.03
CA VAL A 89 8.86 -2.29 6.55
C VAL A 89 9.05 -2.48 8.05
N VAL A 90 10.27 -2.33 8.56
CA VAL A 90 10.53 -2.44 10.01
C VAL A 90 9.68 -1.41 10.76
N GLN A 91 9.04 -1.85 11.84
CA GLN A 91 8.17 -0.96 12.63
C GLN A 91 8.97 0.23 13.16
N GLY A 92 8.52 1.44 12.82
CA GLY A 92 9.17 2.69 13.20
C GLY A 92 10.23 3.20 12.21
N GLU A 93 10.55 2.44 11.16
CA GLU A 93 11.42 2.91 10.08
C GLU A 93 10.67 3.92 9.19
N ALA A 94 11.32 5.05 8.89
CA ALA A 94 10.74 6.09 8.07
C ALA A 94 10.90 5.77 6.58
N PHE A 95 9.85 5.98 5.79
CA PHE A 95 9.84 5.74 4.37
C PHE A 95 9.06 6.82 3.62
N VAL A 96 9.26 6.89 2.30
CA VAL A 96 8.49 7.71 1.37
C VAL A 96 7.94 6.83 0.27
N VAL A 97 6.69 7.09 -0.14
CA VAL A 97 6.10 6.54 -1.36
C VAL A 97 6.28 7.58 -2.46
N SER A 98 7.09 7.25 -3.45
CA SER A 98 7.26 8.05 -4.68
C SER A 98 6.40 7.46 -5.78
N GLU A 99 5.97 8.28 -6.74
CA GLU A 99 5.20 7.83 -7.90
C GLU A 99 5.79 8.41 -9.19
N TYR A 100 5.81 7.59 -10.24
CA TYR A 100 6.14 8.01 -11.61
C TYR A 100 5.22 7.33 -12.62
N ASP A 101 4.35 8.13 -13.25
CA ASP A 101 3.32 7.68 -14.19
C ASP A 101 2.44 6.56 -13.62
N GLY A 102 1.95 6.76 -12.39
CA GLY A 102 1.17 5.82 -11.60
C GLY A 102 1.98 4.72 -10.93
N SER A 103 3.22 4.46 -11.35
CA SER A 103 4.06 3.44 -10.73
C SER A 103 4.62 3.96 -9.41
N GLU A 104 4.12 3.42 -8.31
CA GLU A 104 4.58 3.70 -6.96
C GLU A 104 5.83 2.88 -6.61
N GLY A 105 6.65 3.49 -5.77
CA GLY A 105 7.82 2.86 -5.17
C GLY A 105 7.98 3.31 -3.73
N LEU A 106 8.53 2.44 -2.89
CA LEU A 106 8.81 2.72 -1.49
C LEU A 106 10.32 2.87 -1.31
N SER A 107 10.73 4.00 -0.74
CA SER A 107 12.13 4.26 -0.39
C SER A 107 12.28 4.49 1.11
N LEU A 108 13.18 3.74 1.74
CA LEU A 108 13.53 3.90 3.15
C LEU A 108 14.48 5.08 3.30
N ARG A 109 14.26 5.92 4.33
CA ARG A 109 15.04 7.16 4.55
C ARG A 109 16.54 6.90 4.58
N ASP A 110 16.97 5.79 5.17
CA ASP A 110 18.38 5.51 5.43
C ASP A 110 19.01 4.61 4.35
N ARG A 111 18.30 4.32 3.25
CA ARG A 111 18.76 3.48 2.13
C ARG A 111 18.82 4.21 0.79
N PHE A 112 19.32 5.45 0.80
CA PHE A 112 19.65 6.17 -0.43
C PHE A 112 21.13 5.97 -0.80
N ASN A 113 21.36 5.43 -2.00
CA ASN A 113 22.70 5.38 -2.59
C ASN A 113 23.01 6.72 -3.23
N TRP A 114 23.56 7.63 -2.43
CA TRP A 114 24.06 8.91 -2.94
C TRP A 114 25.28 8.65 -3.83
N MET A 115 25.30 9.31 -4.99
CA MET A 115 26.45 9.32 -5.89
C MET A 115 27.15 10.68 -5.77
N GLU A 116 28.48 10.67 -5.76
CA GLU A 116 29.31 11.86 -5.88
C GLU A 116 29.63 12.11 -7.37
N ALA A 117 29.72 13.38 -7.77
CA ALA A 117 29.97 13.79 -9.16
C ALA A 117 31.47 13.95 -9.46
#